data_AF-A0A2N2WAX6-F1
#
_entry.id   AF-A0A2N2WAX6-F1
#
_cell.length_a   1.000
_cell.length_b   1.000
_cell.length_c   1.000
_cell.angle_alpha   90.00
_cell.angle_beta   90.00
_cell.angle_gamma   90.00
#
_symmetry.space_group_name_H-M   'P 1'
#
loop_
_entity.id
_entity.type
_entity.pdbx_description
1 polymer ?
#
loop_
_entity_poly.entity_id
_entity_poly.type
_entity_poly.pdbx_seq_one_letter_code
_entity_poly.pdbx_strand_id
1 'polypeptide(L)'
;MKLFIIACILVLNTACLEAQTYRIVDTKQTQFYDTTVQIGSIAPGAAFYGQDASYSGNQPSYTDNGDGTITDNITGLMWQKTPDRDGDGDIDYDDKLSYQEALDSVA
;
A
#
# COMPACT_ATOMS: atom_id res chain seq x y z
N MET A 1 8.09 -42.77 -43.56
CA MET A 1 6.87 -42.12 -44.07
C MET A 1 5.78 -42.30 -43.02
N LYS A 2 5.16 -41.19 -42.59
CA LYS A 2 4.19 -41.04 -41.48
C LYS A 2 4.88 -40.90 -40.12
N LEU A 3 4.77 -39.80 -39.38
CA LEU A 3 3.96 -38.61 -39.57
C LEU A 3 4.63 -37.51 -38.71
N PHE A 4 5.26 -36.53 -39.37
CA PHE A 4 5.75 -35.29 -38.77
C PHE A 4 4.55 -34.41 -38.39
N ILE A 5 3.83 -34.73 -37.32
CA ILE A 5 2.78 -33.86 -36.78
C ILE A 5 2.74 -34.10 -35.27
N ILE A 6 3.53 -33.35 -34.49
CA ILE A 6 3.30 -32.85 -33.11
C ILE A 6 4.57 -32.01 -32.80
N ALA A 7 4.78 -30.95 -33.56
CA ALA A 7 5.85 -29.97 -33.33
C ALA A 7 5.30 -28.53 -33.30
N CYS A 8 3.99 -28.38 -33.14
CA CYS A 8 3.31 -27.10 -33.35
C CYS A 8 2.24 -26.76 -32.30
N ILE A 9 2.24 -27.40 -31.12
CA ILE A 9 1.37 -26.99 -30.00
C ILE A 9 2.17 -27.14 -28.70
N LEU A 10 3.15 -26.26 -28.51
CA LEU A 10 3.51 -25.77 -27.18
C LEU A 10 4.33 -24.49 -27.38
N VAL A 11 3.72 -23.49 -28.02
CA VAL A 11 4.12 -22.11 -27.74
C VAL A 11 3.62 -21.87 -26.32
N LEU A 12 4.47 -22.23 -25.34
CA LEU A 12 4.33 -21.78 -23.97
C LEU A 12 4.21 -20.27 -24.05
N ASN A 13 2.99 -19.77 -23.89
CA ASN A 13 2.75 -18.38 -23.61
C ASN A 13 3.40 -18.12 -22.27
N THR A 14 4.66 -17.70 -22.29
CA THR A 14 5.30 -17.06 -21.15
C THR A 14 4.60 -15.72 -21.01
N ALA A 15 3.46 -15.70 -20.32
CA ALA A 15 3.01 -14.47 -19.71
C ALA A 15 4.13 -14.06 -18.76
N CYS A 16 4.91 -13.05 -19.15
CA CYS A 16 5.79 -12.37 -18.23
C CYS A 16 4.87 -11.77 -17.17
N LEU A 17 4.83 -12.37 -15.99
CA LEU A 17 4.19 -11.77 -14.83
C LEU A 17 5.08 -10.56 -14.50
N GLU A 18 4.65 -9.35 -14.87
CA GLU A 18 5.27 -8.11 -14.41
C GLU A 18 5.25 -8.16 -12.88
N ALA A 19 6.39 -8.53 -12.28
CA ALA A 19 6.52 -8.51 -10.85
C ALA A 19 6.47 -7.06 -10.39
N GLN A 20 5.69 -6.80 -9.34
CA GLN A 20 5.56 -5.46 -8.81
C GLN A 20 6.95 -4.91 -8.42
N THR A 21 7.34 -3.80 -9.03
CA THR A 21 8.68 -3.22 -8.88
C THR A 21 8.87 -2.43 -7.59
N TYR A 22 7.78 -2.14 -6.88
CA TYR A 22 7.75 -1.43 -5.61
C TYR A 22 7.04 -2.25 -4.54
N ARG A 23 7.47 -2.08 -3.28
CA ARG A 23 6.80 -2.70 -2.14
C ARG A 23 5.59 -1.88 -1.74
N ILE A 24 4.51 -2.53 -1.34
CA ILE A 24 3.34 -1.88 -0.72
C ILE A 24 3.37 -2.21 0.77
N VAL A 25 3.19 -1.18 1.59
CA VAL A 25 2.99 -1.31 3.03
C VAL A 25 1.55 -1.76 3.33
N ASP A 26 1.42 -2.68 4.27
CA ASP A 26 0.15 -3.21 4.79
C ASP A 26 -0.57 -2.16 5.64
N THR A 27 -1.89 -2.22 5.78
CA THR A 27 -2.63 -1.21 6.58
C THR A 27 -2.58 -1.51 8.08
N LYS A 28 -2.11 -2.71 8.46
CA LYS A 28 -2.15 -3.30 9.81
C LYS A 28 -3.58 -3.59 10.30
N GLN A 29 -4.56 -3.62 9.39
CA GLN A 29 -5.91 -4.00 9.75
C GLN A 29 -5.95 -5.50 10.03
N THR A 30 -6.18 -5.87 11.29
CA THR A 30 -6.26 -7.28 11.75
C THR A 30 -7.67 -7.72 12.09
N GLN A 31 -8.63 -6.79 12.05
CA GLN A 31 -10.03 -7.03 12.40
C GLN A 31 -10.89 -7.20 11.15
N PHE A 32 -11.85 -8.11 11.22
CA PHE A 32 -12.81 -8.40 10.16
C PHE A 32 -14.15 -7.75 10.50
N TYR A 33 -14.87 -7.25 9.49
CA TYR A 33 -16.19 -6.64 9.66
C TYR A 33 -17.21 -7.24 8.70
N ASP A 34 -18.48 -7.21 9.10
CA ASP A 34 -19.62 -7.31 8.19
C ASP A 34 -20.17 -5.90 7.87
N THR A 35 -21.44 -5.78 7.52
CA THR A 35 -22.08 -4.49 7.23
C THR A 35 -22.32 -3.60 8.46
N THR A 36 -22.21 -4.12 9.68
CA THR A 36 -22.63 -3.42 10.90
C THR A 36 -21.70 -3.62 12.10
N VAL A 37 -20.99 -4.76 12.19
CA VAL A 37 -20.18 -5.11 13.36
C VAL A 37 -18.86 -5.77 12.98
N GLN A 38 -17.96 -5.86 13.97
CA GLN A 38 -16.76 -6.68 13.89
C GLN A 38 -17.11 -8.16 14.06
N ILE A 39 -16.46 -9.02 13.26
CA ILE A 39 -16.66 -10.47 13.23
C ILE A 39 -15.31 -11.21 13.32
N GLY A 40 -15.38 -12.55 13.36
CA GLY A 40 -14.21 -13.42 13.33
C GLY A 40 -13.62 -13.59 11.92
N SER A 41 -12.52 -14.35 11.84
CA SER A 41 -11.85 -14.68 10.57
C SER A 41 -12.80 -15.33 9.58
N ILE A 42 -12.67 -14.96 8.30
CA ILE A 42 -13.58 -15.36 7.24
C ILE A 42 -12.89 -16.39 6.34
N ALA A 43 -13.58 -17.47 6.01
CA ALA A 43 -13.04 -18.50 5.11
C ALA A 43 -13.00 -18.00 3.65
N PRO A 44 -12.01 -18.45 2.84
CA PRO A 44 -11.97 -18.12 1.42
C PRO A 44 -13.27 -18.46 0.69
N GLY A 45 -13.77 -17.50 -0.10
CA GLY A 45 -15.02 -17.64 -0.87
C GLY A 45 -16.31 -17.36 -0.09
N ALA A 46 -16.24 -17.10 1.22
CA ALA A 46 -17.40 -16.63 1.98
C ALA A 46 -17.68 -15.14 1.74
N ALA A 47 -18.90 -14.71 2.07
CA ALA A 47 -19.23 -13.29 2.08
C ALA A 47 -18.25 -12.52 2.98
N PHE A 48 -17.89 -11.30 2.57
CA PHE A 48 -16.95 -10.41 3.26
C PHE A 48 -15.49 -10.91 3.31
N TYR A 49 -15.14 -12.03 2.67
CA TYR A 49 -13.75 -12.46 2.49
C TYR A 49 -12.99 -11.50 1.56
N GLY A 50 -11.68 -11.33 1.81
CA GLY A 50 -10.81 -10.47 1.00
C GLY A 50 -10.61 -9.07 1.58
N GLN A 51 -11.06 -8.83 2.82
CA GLN A 51 -10.60 -7.70 3.62
C GLN A 51 -9.10 -7.79 3.89
N ASP A 52 -8.43 -6.67 4.18
CA ASP A 52 -6.99 -6.62 4.46
C ASP A 52 -6.56 -7.61 5.54
N ALA A 53 -7.36 -7.77 6.60
CA ALA A 53 -7.16 -8.75 7.66
C ALA A 53 -7.06 -10.22 7.20
N SER A 54 -7.50 -10.53 5.97
CA SER A 54 -7.39 -11.86 5.35
C SER A 54 -6.00 -12.14 4.77
N TYR A 55 -5.14 -11.12 4.68
CA TYR A 55 -3.84 -11.18 4.03
C TYR A 55 -2.72 -10.84 5.01
N SER A 56 -1.51 -11.29 4.67
CA SER A 56 -0.28 -10.89 5.36
C SER A 56 0.56 -10.10 4.38
N GLY A 57 0.56 -8.78 4.53
CA GLY A 57 1.41 -7.87 3.79
C GLY A 57 2.66 -7.45 4.56
N ASN A 58 3.40 -6.50 3.99
CA ASN A 58 4.56 -5.89 4.64
C ASN A 58 4.09 -5.00 5.79
N GLN A 59 4.19 -5.49 7.03
CA GLN A 59 3.74 -4.73 8.20
C GLN A 59 4.41 -3.34 8.29
N PRO A 60 3.66 -2.29 8.67
CA PRO A 60 4.20 -0.94 8.73
C PRO A 60 5.48 -0.83 9.56
N SER A 61 6.48 -0.13 9.02
CA SER A 61 7.73 0.18 9.69
C SER A 61 8.17 1.59 9.35
N TYR A 62 8.19 2.46 10.35
CA TYR A 62 8.45 3.88 10.18
C TYR A 62 9.59 4.35 11.08
N THR A 63 10.39 5.29 10.58
CA THR A 63 11.45 5.97 11.33
C THR A 63 11.19 7.47 11.31
N ASP A 64 11.10 8.06 12.49
CA ASP A 64 11.07 9.52 12.65
C ASP A 64 12.50 10.06 12.49
N ASN A 65 12.68 10.98 11.54
CA ASN A 65 13.99 11.54 11.23
C ASN A 65 14.33 12.74 12.14
N GLY A 66 13.37 13.26 12.92
CA GLY A 66 13.58 14.39 13.83
C GLY A 66 13.64 15.76 13.14
N ASP A 67 13.42 15.81 11.83
CA ASP A 67 13.45 17.02 10.99
C ASP A 67 12.08 17.38 10.42
N GLY A 68 11.00 16.77 10.94
CA GLY A 68 9.64 16.93 10.43
C GLY A 68 9.25 15.90 9.36
N THR A 69 10.12 14.95 9.03
CA THR A 69 9.83 13.87 8.08
C THR A 69 9.84 12.47 8.73
N ILE A 70 9.14 11.53 8.10
CA ILE A 70 9.06 10.11 8.45
C ILE A 70 9.56 9.27 7.26
N THR A 71 10.49 8.37 7.50
CA THR A 71 10.92 7.35 6.55
C THR A 71 10.03 6.12 6.65
N ASP A 72 9.44 5.68 5.54
CA ASP A 72 8.79 4.37 5.42
C ASP A 72 9.83 3.32 4.99
N ASN A 73 10.17 2.41 5.91
CA ASN A 73 11.21 1.40 5.69
C ASN A 73 10.77 0.28 4.71
N ILE A 74 9.47 0.18 4.41
CA ILE A 74 8.94 -0.76 3.42
C ILE A 74 9.06 -0.17 2.02
N THR A 75 8.55 1.03 1.79
CA THR A 75 8.58 1.63 0.45
C THR A 75 9.92 2.28 0.13
N GLY A 76 10.68 2.70 1.15
CA GLY A 76 11.85 3.57 1.02
C GLY A 76 11.49 5.04 0.75
N LEU A 77 10.20 5.39 0.79
CA LEU A 77 9.73 6.75 0.61
C LEU A 77 9.81 7.53 1.92
N MET A 78 9.84 8.86 1.80
CA MET A 78 9.84 9.79 2.92
C MET A 78 8.59 10.66 2.84
N TRP A 79 7.95 10.88 3.99
CA TRP A 79 6.68 11.59 4.11
C TRP A 79 6.79 12.71 5.14
N GLN A 80 5.93 13.72 5.03
CA GLN A 80 5.75 14.71 6.08
C GLN A 80 5.18 14.05 7.35
N LYS A 81 5.72 14.39 8.52
CA LYS A 81 5.33 13.79 9.80
C LYS A 81 3.94 14.22 10.26
N THR A 82 3.61 15.49 10.11
CA THR A 82 2.34 16.06 10.55
C THR A 82 1.91 17.16 9.57
N PRO A 83 0.61 17.29 9.27
CA PRO A 83 0.10 18.45 8.56
C PRO A 83 0.04 19.72 9.42
N ASP A 84 0.17 19.62 10.75
CA ASP A 84 0.31 20.74 11.69
C ASP A 84 1.62 21.49 11.40
N ARG A 85 1.54 22.70 10.83
CA ARG A 85 2.71 23.47 10.37
C ARG A 85 3.13 24.55 11.35
N ASP A 86 2.24 25.01 12.22
CA ASP A 86 2.57 26.03 13.23
C ASP A 86 2.87 25.43 14.62
N GLY A 87 2.57 24.15 14.81
CA GLY A 87 2.90 23.35 15.98
C GLY A 87 1.96 23.57 17.16
N ASP A 88 0.76 24.11 16.94
CA ASP A 88 -0.20 24.40 18.00
C ASP A 88 -1.03 23.18 18.44
N GLY A 89 -1.00 22.10 17.64
CA GLY A 89 -1.67 20.83 17.90
C GLY A 89 -3.10 20.73 17.36
N ASP A 90 -3.64 21.80 16.77
CA ASP A 90 -4.88 21.80 16.03
C ASP A 90 -4.58 21.69 14.51
N ILE A 91 -5.51 21.12 13.74
CA ILE A 91 -5.39 21.06 12.27
C ILE A 91 -6.48 21.96 11.69
N ASP A 92 -6.11 23.15 11.25
CA ASP A 92 -7.07 24.16 10.82
C ASP A 92 -6.73 24.87 9.49
N TYR A 93 -7.09 26.15 9.36
CA TYR A 93 -6.82 26.92 8.14
C TYR A 93 -5.41 27.53 8.13
N ASP A 94 -4.77 27.74 9.28
CA ASP A 94 -3.43 28.30 9.41
C ASP A 94 -2.34 27.29 8.96
N ASP A 95 -2.65 25.99 8.97
CA ASP A 95 -1.79 24.92 8.43
C ASP A 95 -1.77 24.82 6.90
N LYS A 96 -2.71 25.45 6.23
CA LYS A 96 -2.91 25.26 4.79
C LYS A 96 -1.83 25.97 4.01
N LEU A 97 -1.23 25.24 3.08
CA LEU A 97 -0.35 25.81 2.09
C LEU A 97 -1.16 26.36 0.92
N SER A 98 -0.88 27.60 0.53
CA SER A 98 -1.15 28.04 -0.83
C SER A 98 -0.34 27.19 -1.81
N TYR A 99 -0.74 27.20 -3.09
CA TYR A 99 -0.02 26.48 -4.13
C TYR A 99 1.47 26.85 -4.19
N GLN A 100 1.82 28.13 -4.01
CA GLN A 100 3.20 28.57 -4.05
C GLN A 100 4.00 28.06 -2.85
N GLU A 101 3.45 28.15 -1.64
CA GLU A 101 4.14 27.64 -0.43
C GLU A 101 4.31 26.11 -0.47
N ALA A 102 3.38 25.39 -1.10
CA ALA A 102 3.51 23.96 -1.33
C ALA A 102 4.67 23.63 -2.28
N LEU A 103 4.85 24.40 -3.36
CA LEU A 103 6.01 24.26 -4.25
C LEU A 103 7.32 24.59 -3.52
N ASP A 104 7.32 25.62 -2.68
CA ASP A 104 8.52 26.03 -1.93
C ASP A 104 8.88 25.00 -0.84
N SER A 105 7.92 24.22 -0.35
CA SER A 105 8.16 23.18 0.68
C SER A 105 8.79 21.88 0.18
N VAL A 106 8.85 21.68 -1.15
CA VAL A 106 9.41 20.45 -1.77
C VAL A 106 10.77 20.69 -2.45
N ALA A 107 11.26 21.93 -2.46
CA ALA A 107 12.52 22.34 -3.08
C ALA A 107 13.68 22.41 -2.06
#